data_AF-A0A5C6KW94-F1
#
_entry.id   AF-A0A5C6KW94-F1
#
_cell.length_a   1.000
_cell.length_b   1.000
_cell.length_c   1.000
_cell.angle_alpha   90.00
_cell.angle_beta   90.00
_cell.angle_gamma   90.00
#
_symmetry.space_group_name_H-M   'P 1'
#
loop_
_entity.id
_entity.type
_entity.pdbx_description
1 polymer ?
#
loop_
_entity_poly.entity_id
_entity_poly.type
_entity_poly.pdbx_seq_one_letter_code
_entity_poly.pdbx_strand_id
1 'polypeptide(L)'
;MKPRTRIQQEVARLSKRLPILTEEQRAYAFRHCFKHYAVKRANGTNICTECGHSWKSDHDLADTVCGCTCPRCGMELEALRTRKSVFSDMEYFSIVTTCKQYQVIRFFSVNSRYKAGQPAEYSIFEVVQRWIAPDGRTTTVARLRGMSMLYYDQWSEYSDMEVRKNQEIRAYDITPRCTYPRQRFIPEVKRNGFKGEYHNILPYDLFKGILSDSRAETLLKAGQYQMLRYYLHHSFNIGEYWASIKICIRNGYTITDGSVWRDTIDLLRHFGKDTNSPKYVCPQDLKAEHDRLVARRNRQRERERTERQRQKAVEDEKQYLKAKGIFFGLVFSDSLICVKVIESVEEMIEEGRMMHHCVGGYHNRENSLILSATIDGRRIETVEVSLKTFEVVQCRGLCNENTEYHERIIDLVNKNANLIRERLKAA
;
A
#
# COMPACT_ATOMS: atom_id res chain seq x y z
N MET A 1 -24.46 -16.13 -13.61
CA MET A 1 -25.34 -15.10 -14.26
C MET A 1 -25.82 -15.62 -15.61
N LYS A 2 -26.94 -15.12 -16.16
CA LYS A 2 -27.34 -15.48 -17.53
C LYS A 2 -26.33 -14.91 -18.56
N PRO A 3 -25.66 -15.73 -19.39
CA PRO A 3 -24.76 -15.26 -20.45
C PRO A 3 -25.49 -14.37 -21.45
N ARG A 4 -25.00 -13.14 -21.65
CA ARG A 4 -25.66 -12.16 -22.55
C ARG A 4 -24.93 -11.98 -23.86
N THR A 5 -23.60 -11.95 -23.83
CA THR A 5 -22.79 -11.73 -25.03
C THR A 5 -22.50 -13.04 -25.76
N ARG A 6 -22.23 -12.96 -27.07
CA ARG A 6 -21.89 -14.13 -27.90
C ARG A 6 -20.71 -14.93 -27.33
N ILE A 7 -19.67 -14.26 -26.85
CA ILE A 7 -18.51 -14.90 -26.21
C ILE A 7 -18.91 -15.61 -24.91
N GLN A 8 -19.74 -14.99 -24.06
CA GLN A 8 -20.19 -15.61 -22.81
C GLN A 8 -21.05 -16.86 -23.07
N GLN A 9 -21.93 -16.81 -24.06
CA GLN A 9 -22.77 -17.95 -24.44
C GLN A 9 -21.93 -19.10 -24.98
N GLU A 10 -20.95 -18.80 -25.85
CA GLU A 10 -20.04 -19.82 -26.35
C GLU A 10 -19.19 -20.44 -25.23
N VAL A 11 -18.59 -19.60 -24.38
CA VAL A 11 -17.76 -20.05 -23.25
C VAL A 11 -18.58 -20.89 -22.27
N ALA A 12 -19.82 -20.50 -21.95
CA ALA A 12 -20.70 -21.28 -21.08
C ALA A 12 -20.99 -22.70 -21.65
N ARG A 13 -21.08 -22.83 -22.98
CA ARG A 13 -21.23 -24.13 -23.65
C ARG A 13 -19.93 -24.93 -23.67
N LEU A 14 -18.80 -24.29 -23.94
CA LEU A 14 -17.49 -24.95 -24.05
C LEU A 14 -16.94 -25.40 -22.69
N SER A 15 -17.17 -24.60 -21.65
CA SER A 15 -16.76 -24.89 -20.27
C SER A 15 -17.26 -26.26 -19.79
N LYS A 16 -18.50 -26.61 -20.10
CA LYS A 16 -19.10 -27.92 -19.78
C LYS A 16 -18.47 -29.10 -20.53
N ARG A 17 -17.71 -28.84 -21.61
CA ARG A 17 -17.07 -29.87 -22.45
C ARG A 17 -15.58 -30.00 -22.18
N LEU A 18 -15.03 -29.21 -21.26
CA LEU A 18 -13.62 -29.35 -20.88
C LEU A 18 -13.40 -30.74 -20.24
N PRO A 19 -12.28 -31.41 -20.53
CA PRO A 19 -11.98 -32.70 -19.92
C PRO A 19 -11.92 -32.60 -18.40
N ILE A 20 -12.43 -33.64 -17.73
CA ILE A 20 -12.15 -33.85 -16.31
C ILE A 20 -10.64 -34.06 -16.08
N LEU A 21 -10.18 -33.84 -14.85
CA LEU A 21 -8.80 -34.10 -14.49
C LEU A 21 -8.47 -35.59 -14.67
N THR A 22 -7.32 -35.88 -15.27
CA THR A 22 -6.80 -37.25 -15.33
C THR A 22 -6.17 -37.63 -13.99
N GLU A 23 -6.02 -38.93 -13.74
CA GLU A 23 -5.38 -39.41 -12.50
C GLU A 23 -3.92 -38.92 -12.38
N GLU A 24 -3.19 -38.78 -13.49
CA GLU A 24 -1.84 -38.22 -13.47
C GLU A 24 -1.83 -36.74 -13.05
N GLN A 25 -2.83 -35.97 -13.50
CA GLN A 25 -2.96 -34.56 -13.11
C GLN A 25 -3.32 -34.43 -11.63
N ARG A 26 -4.20 -35.30 -11.12
CA ARG A 26 -4.57 -35.34 -9.69
C ARG A 26 -3.37 -35.72 -8.83
N ALA A 27 -2.65 -36.79 -9.19
CA ALA A 27 -1.44 -37.21 -8.49
C ALA A 27 -0.36 -36.13 -8.49
N TYR A 28 -0.17 -35.43 -9.63
CA TYR A 28 0.74 -34.31 -9.72
C TYR A 28 0.34 -33.18 -8.75
N ALA A 29 -0.94 -32.80 -8.72
CA ALA A 29 -1.44 -31.76 -7.84
C ALA A 29 -1.21 -32.12 -6.37
N PHE A 30 -1.58 -33.33 -5.94
CA PHE A 30 -1.40 -33.76 -4.55
C PHE A 30 0.06 -33.74 -4.10
N ARG A 31 0.99 -34.11 -4.99
CA ARG A 31 2.43 -34.13 -4.71
C ARG A 31 3.09 -32.76 -4.65
N HIS A 32 2.62 -31.78 -5.42
CA HIS A 32 3.32 -30.50 -5.60
C HIS A 32 2.60 -29.29 -4.99
N CYS A 33 1.33 -29.45 -4.60
CA CYS A 33 0.61 -28.41 -3.87
C CYS A 33 1.02 -28.36 -2.40
N PHE A 34 1.38 -29.49 -1.78
CA PHE A 34 1.63 -29.53 -0.35
C PHE A 34 3.07 -29.90 -0.04
N LYS A 35 3.50 -29.46 1.15
CA LYS A 35 4.64 -30.07 1.81
C LYS A 35 4.17 -31.35 2.49
N HIS A 36 4.96 -32.41 2.37
CA HIS A 36 4.69 -33.70 2.99
C HIS A 36 5.62 -33.88 4.18
N TYR A 37 5.12 -34.45 5.28
CA TYR A 37 5.85 -34.47 6.54
C TYR A 37 5.98 -35.87 7.15
N ALA A 38 7.06 -36.04 7.91
CA ALA A 38 7.19 -37.10 8.90
C ALA A 38 6.93 -36.48 10.28
N VAL A 39 5.80 -36.81 10.91
CA VAL A 39 5.50 -36.36 12.27
C VAL A 39 6.38 -37.11 13.25
N LYS A 40 7.30 -36.39 13.90
CA LYS A 40 8.21 -36.94 14.91
C LYS A 40 7.60 -36.87 16.30
N ARG A 41 7.44 -38.02 16.93
CA ARG A 41 6.99 -38.16 18.34
C ARG A 41 8.18 -38.12 19.29
N ALA A 42 7.92 -37.79 20.56
CA ALA A 42 8.97 -37.66 21.58
C ALA A 42 9.72 -38.99 21.86
N ASN A 43 9.10 -40.12 21.55
CA ASN A 43 9.68 -41.46 21.68
C ASN A 43 10.53 -41.90 20.47
N GLY A 44 10.84 -40.98 19.54
CA GLY A 44 11.62 -41.26 18.32
C GLY A 44 10.83 -41.93 17.19
N THR A 45 9.50 -42.09 17.33
CA THR A 45 8.67 -42.61 16.24
C THR A 45 8.38 -41.54 15.19
N ASN A 46 8.67 -41.87 13.94
CA ASN A 46 8.28 -41.11 12.76
C ASN A 46 6.96 -41.65 12.22
N ILE A 47 6.05 -40.77 11.82
CA ILE A 47 4.77 -41.12 11.21
C ILE A 47 4.64 -40.37 9.89
N CYS A 48 4.52 -41.10 8.78
CA CYS A 48 4.35 -40.51 7.45
C CYS A 48 2.95 -39.90 7.32
N THR A 49 2.85 -38.65 6.87
CA THR A 49 1.55 -38.01 6.62
C THR A 49 0.84 -38.55 5.39
N GLU A 50 1.55 -39.16 4.43
CA GLU A 50 0.94 -39.68 3.20
C GLU A 50 0.28 -41.05 3.36
N CYS A 51 0.99 -42.02 3.93
CA CYS A 51 0.48 -43.39 4.02
C CYS A 51 0.13 -43.83 5.45
N GLY A 52 0.36 -42.97 6.45
CA GLY A 52 0.14 -43.27 7.87
C GLY A 52 1.12 -44.27 8.49
N HIS A 53 2.10 -44.77 7.72
CA HIS A 53 3.08 -45.72 8.23
C HIS A 53 3.94 -45.10 9.34
N SER A 54 4.17 -45.88 10.40
CA SER A 54 4.98 -45.47 11.54
C SER A 54 6.23 -46.34 11.63
N TRP A 55 7.40 -45.72 11.85
CA TRP A 55 8.68 -46.41 11.99
C TRP A 55 9.59 -45.68 12.97
N LYS A 56 10.67 -46.33 13.39
CA LYS A 56 11.80 -45.69 14.08
C LYS A 56 12.97 -45.62 13.10
N SER A 57 13.65 -44.50 13.07
CA SER A 57 14.83 -44.32 12.23
C SER A 57 16.10 -44.54 13.04
N ASP A 58 17.05 -45.27 12.46
CA ASP A 58 18.39 -45.44 13.01
C ASP A 58 19.26 -44.18 12.85
N HIS A 59 18.79 -43.22 12.03
CA HIS A 59 19.48 -41.97 11.71
C HIS A 59 18.65 -40.73 12.11
N ASP A 60 18.08 -40.75 13.32
CA ASP A 60 17.10 -39.74 13.76
C ASP A 60 17.59 -38.27 13.66
N LEU A 61 18.87 -38.02 13.96
CA LEU A 61 19.44 -36.67 13.84
C LEU A 61 19.50 -36.20 12.38
N ALA A 62 19.98 -37.05 11.47
CA ALA A 62 20.09 -36.72 10.04
C ALA A 62 18.70 -36.51 9.44
N ASP A 63 17.74 -37.39 9.76
CA ASP A 63 16.35 -37.27 9.32
C ASP A 63 15.69 -35.97 9.80
N THR A 64 16.10 -35.46 10.97
CA THR A 64 15.56 -34.20 11.51
C THR A 64 16.07 -32.99 10.73
N VAL A 65 17.31 -33.03 10.26
CA VAL A 65 17.95 -31.89 9.58
C VAL A 65 17.65 -31.90 8.08
N CYS A 66 17.68 -33.07 7.45
CA CYS A 66 17.60 -33.21 5.98
C CYS A 66 16.25 -33.70 5.46
N GLY A 67 15.32 -34.08 6.35
CA GLY A 67 14.13 -34.84 5.97
C GLY A 67 14.42 -36.33 5.80
N CYS A 68 13.39 -37.11 5.47
CA CYS A 68 13.51 -38.55 5.31
C CYS A 68 12.58 -39.09 4.22
N THR A 69 12.84 -40.29 3.72
CA THR A 69 11.96 -40.98 2.78
C THR A 69 11.14 -42.02 3.51
N CYS A 70 9.82 -42.06 3.28
CA CYS A 70 8.98 -43.06 3.90
C CYS A 70 9.34 -44.46 3.37
N PRO A 71 9.66 -45.44 4.24
CA PRO A 71 10.06 -46.77 3.79
C PRO A 71 8.91 -47.58 3.17
N ARG A 72 7.64 -47.16 3.37
CA ARG A 72 6.48 -47.84 2.80
C ARG A 72 6.04 -47.25 1.46
N CYS A 73 5.86 -45.94 1.37
CA CYS A 73 5.32 -45.31 0.15
C CYS A 73 6.38 -44.59 -0.69
N GLY A 74 7.63 -44.52 -0.23
CA GLY A 74 8.71 -43.85 -0.95
C GLY A 74 8.58 -42.32 -1.06
N MET A 75 7.63 -41.71 -0.35
CA MET A 75 7.49 -40.25 -0.36
C MET A 75 8.64 -39.59 0.39
N GLU A 76 9.19 -38.51 -0.17
CA GLU A 76 10.12 -37.60 0.51
C GLU A 76 9.37 -36.69 1.48
N LEU A 77 9.83 -36.63 2.73
CA LEU A 77 9.13 -35.99 3.84
C LEU A 77 10.05 -35.02 4.59
N GLU A 78 9.54 -33.83 4.89
CA GLU A 78 10.17 -32.91 5.85
C GLU A 78 9.89 -33.39 7.29
N ALA A 79 10.87 -33.31 8.19
CA ALA A 79 10.66 -33.67 9.59
C ALA A 79 9.86 -32.59 10.32
N LEU A 80 8.75 -32.98 10.97
CA LEU A 80 7.91 -32.07 11.74
C LEU A 80 7.72 -32.57 13.17
N ARG A 81 8.31 -31.88 14.14
CA ARG A 81 8.12 -32.18 15.56
C ARG A 81 6.91 -31.42 16.10
N THR A 82 5.81 -32.13 16.34
CA THR A 82 4.57 -31.52 16.84
C THR A 82 3.68 -32.51 17.59
N ARG A 83 2.86 -31.97 18.49
CA ARG A 83 1.80 -32.73 19.17
C ARG A 83 0.51 -32.80 18.34
N LYS A 84 0.37 -31.96 17.30
CA LYS A 84 -0.78 -32.03 16.39
C LYS A 84 -0.85 -33.41 15.73
N SER A 85 -2.05 -33.97 15.68
CA SER A 85 -2.33 -35.28 15.08
C SER A 85 -3.17 -35.16 13.82
N VAL A 86 -3.72 -33.98 13.53
CA VAL A 86 -4.50 -33.69 12.33
C VAL A 86 -3.95 -32.41 11.71
N PHE A 87 -3.75 -32.44 10.39
CA PHE A 87 -3.34 -31.32 9.58
C PHE A 87 -4.31 -31.21 8.42
N SER A 88 -4.71 -30.01 8.10
CA SER A 88 -5.53 -29.73 6.94
C SER A 88 -5.00 -28.47 6.27
N ASP A 89 -4.88 -28.52 4.95
CA ASP A 89 -4.40 -27.40 4.17
C ASP A 89 -5.15 -27.30 2.85
N MET A 90 -5.19 -26.10 2.28
CA MET A 90 -5.82 -25.84 0.99
C MET A 90 -4.89 -25.00 0.14
N GLU A 91 -4.61 -25.50 -1.06
CA GLU A 91 -3.70 -24.87 -2.00
C GLU A 91 -4.27 -24.89 -3.41
N TYR A 92 -3.82 -23.96 -4.25
CA TYR A 92 -4.29 -23.88 -5.64
C TYR A 92 -3.37 -24.62 -6.61
N PHE A 93 -3.98 -25.40 -7.49
CA PHE A 93 -3.35 -26.02 -8.65
C PHE A 93 -3.89 -25.38 -9.93
N SER A 94 -3.06 -25.23 -10.96
CA SER A 94 -3.54 -24.75 -12.26
C SER A 94 -3.14 -25.60 -13.46
N ILE A 95 -3.96 -25.52 -14.51
CA ILE A 95 -3.69 -26.11 -15.82
C ILE A 95 -3.86 -25.02 -16.89
N VAL A 96 -2.83 -24.85 -17.71
CA VAL A 96 -2.85 -23.95 -18.87
C VAL A 96 -3.08 -24.77 -20.14
N THR A 97 -4.20 -24.55 -20.81
CA THR A 97 -4.63 -25.33 -21.96
C THR A 97 -5.35 -24.46 -23.00
N THR A 98 -5.84 -25.08 -24.08
CA THR A 98 -6.61 -24.42 -25.13
C THR A 98 -7.93 -25.14 -25.35
N CYS A 99 -8.96 -24.40 -25.73
CA CYS A 99 -10.24 -24.96 -26.16
C CYS A 99 -10.76 -24.17 -27.36
N LYS A 100 -10.84 -24.83 -28.53
CA LYS A 100 -11.00 -24.16 -29.82
C LYS A 100 -9.99 -23.01 -29.99
N GLN A 101 -10.46 -21.78 -30.20
CA GLN A 101 -9.66 -20.57 -30.35
C GLN A 101 -9.25 -19.91 -29.02
N TYR A 102 -9.74 -20.41 -27.88
CA TYR A 102 -9.51 -19.75 -26.60
C TYR A 102 -8.27 -20.31 -25.91
N GLN A 103 -7.46 -19.40 -25.35
CA GLN A 103 -6.53 -19.72 -24.28
C GLN A 103 -7.34 -19.90 -22.99
N VAL A 104 -7.12 -21.00 -22.27
CA VAL A 104 -7.88 -21.35 -21.06
C VAL A 104 -6.91 -21.64 -19.92
N ILE A 105 -7.12 -20.97 -18.79
CA ILE A 105 -6.42 -21.27 -17.53
C ILE A 105 -7.45 -21.78 -16.54
N ARG A 106 -7.27 -23.00 -16.04
CA ARG A 106 -8.16 -23.66 -15.09
C ARG A 106 -7.48 -23.68 -13.73
N PHE A 107 -8.21 -23.27 -12.70
CA PHE A 107 -7.74 -23.27 -11.31
C PHE A 107 -8.57 -24.24 -10.48
N PHE A 108 -7.88 -24.99 -9.65
CA PHE A 108 -8.44 -26.02 -8.80
C PHE A 108 -8.06 -25.74 -7.35
N SER A 109 -9.06 -25.75 -6.47
CA SER A 109 -8.86 -25.81 -5.02
C SER A 109 -8.53 -27.23 -4.67
N VAL A 110 -7.36 -27.47 -4.10
CA VAL A 110 -6.91 -28.78 -3.63
C VAL A 110 -6.92 -28.72 -2.12
N ASN A 111 -7.64 -29.63 -1.48
CA ASN A 111 -7.61 -29.76 -0.02
C ASN A 111 -6.86 -31.03 0.34
N SER A 112 -6.02 -30.95 1.37
CA SER A 112 -5.39 -32.09 2.00
C SER A 112 -5.87 -32.21 3.45
N ARG A 113 -6.05 -33.45 3.90
CA ARG A 113 -6.32 -33.78 5.29
C ARG A 113 -5.49 -34.98 5.69
N TYR A 114 -4.60 -34.75 6.64
CA TYR A 114 -3.71 -35.77 7.17
C TYR A 114 -4.10 -36.04 8.61
N LYS A 115 -4.25 -37.32 8.98
CA LYS A 115 -4.39 -37.75 10.37
C LYS A 115 -3.29 -38.76 10.67
N ALA A 116 -2.54 -38.51 11.74
CA ALA A 116 -1.40 -39.35 12.12
C ALA A 116 -1.83 -40.83 12.26
N GLY A 117 -1.13 -41.72 11.56
CA GLY A 117 -1.44 -43.15 11.52
C GLY A 117 -2.48 -43.56 10.46
N GLN A 118 -3.01 -42.61 9.69
CA GLN A 118 -3.94 -42.86 8.59
C GLN A 118 -3.38 -42.35 7.25
N PRO A 119 -3.78 -42.95 6.12
CA PRO A 119 -3.47 -42.40 4.80
C PRO A 119 -4.02 -40.98 4.63
N ALA A 120 -3.34 -40.17 3.82
CA ALA A 120 -3.79 -38.83 3.45
C ALA A 120 -5.11 -38.88 2.68
N GLU A 121 -6.02 -37.98 3.02
CA GLU A 121 -7.24 -37.71 2.27
C GLU A 121 -7.04 -36.45 1.44
N TYR A 122 -7.37 -36.53 0.15
CA TYR A 122 -7.30 -35.38 -0.75
C TYR A 122 -8.64 -35.15 -1.46
N SER A 123 -9.00 -33.89 -1.63
CA SER A 123 -10.09 -33.48 -2.51
C SER A 123 -9.61 -32.40 -3.48
N ILE A 124 -10.21 -32.36 -4.67
CA ILE A 124 -9.83 -31.40 -5.71
C ILE A 124 -11.08 -30.94 -6.45
N PHE A 125 -11.28 -29.62 -6.51
CA PHE A 125 -12.44 -29.02 -7.15
C PHE A 125 -11.99 -27.91 -8.10
N GLU A 126 -12.44 -27.97 -9.34
CA GLU A 126 -12.26 -26.83 -10.26
C GLU A 126 -13.10 -25.66 -9.78
N VAL A 127 -12.49 -24.51 -9.55
CA VAL A 127 -13.14 -23.34 -8.95
C VAL A 127 -13.23 -22.15 -9.89
N VAL A 128 -12.24 -21.97 -10.78
CA VAL A 128 -12.19 -20.84 -11.71
C VAL A 128 -11.63 -21.30 -13.05
N GLN A 129 -12.21 -20.78 -14.13
CA GLN A 129 -11.68 -20.85 -15.48
C GLN A 129 -11.60 -19.43 -16.05
N ARG A 130 -10.39 -19.05 -16.48
CA ARG A 130 -10.13 -17.83 -17.23
C ARG A 130 -10.04 -18.17 -18.71
N TRP A 131 -10.97 -17.63 -19.49
CA TRP A 131 -11.00 -17.78 -20.95
C TRP A 131 -10.54 -16.49 -21.58
N ILE A 132 -9.58 -16.58 -22.50
CA ILE A 132 -9.01 -15.43 -23.21
C ILE A 132 -9.11 -15.70 -24.70
N ALA A 133 -9.83 -14.85 -25.42
CA ALA A 133 -9.95 -14.92 -26.87
C ALA A 133 -8.65 -14.41 -27.55
N PRO A 134 -8.43 -14.74 -28.83
CA PRO A 134 -7.25 -14.28 -29.59
C PRO A 134 -7.11 -12.75 -29.67
N ASP A 135 -8.21 -12.00 -29.50
CA ASP A 135 -8.25 -10.54 -29.48
C ASP A 135 -8.16 -9.93 -28.07
N GLY A 136 -7.85 -10.76 -27.07
CA GLY A 136 -7.69 -10.33 -25.68
C GLY A 136 -8.99 -10.21 -24.88
N ARG A 137 -10.17 -10.35 -25.50
CA ARG A 137 -11.44 -10.35 -24.75
C ARG A 137 -11.51 -11.57 -23.84
N THR A 138 -11.90 -11.34 -22.58
CA THR A 138 -11.93 -12.41 -21.58
C THR A 138 -13.34 -12.82 -21.18
N THR A 139 -13.50 -14.06 -20.73
CA THR A 139 -14.68 -14.53 -20.00
C THR A 139 -14.25 -15.35 -18.78
N THR A 140 -14.83 -15.07 -17.62
CA THR A 140 -14.55 -15.85 -16.39
C THR A 140 -15.75 -16.72 -16.03
N VAL A 141 -15.48 -18.02 -15.90
CA VAL A 141 -16.42 -19.01 -15.34
C VAL A 141 -15.87 -19.41 -13.98
N ALA A 142 -16.69 -19.41 -12.94
CA ALA A 142 -16.23 -19.80 -11.61
C ALA A 142 -17.37 -20.42 -10.80
N ARG A 143 -17.04 -21.11 -9.71
CA ARG A 143 -18.01 -21.49 -8.67
C ARG A 143 -18.50 -20.28 -7.89
N LEU A 144 -19.60 -20.45 -7.17
CA LEU A 144 -20.03 -19.46 -6.20
C LEU A 144 -18.98 -19.38 -5.09
N ARG A 145 -18.79 -18.17 -4.58
CA ARG A 145 -17.84 -17.89 -3.52
C ARG A 145 -18.59 -17.17 -2.41
N GLY A 146 -18.35 -17.57 -1.17
CA GLY A 146 -18.81 -16.85 0.01
C GLY A 146 -18.21 -15.44 0.02
N MET A 147 -19.04 -14.46 0.38
CA MET A 147 -18.54 -13.10 0.62
C MET A 147 -18.00 -13.05 2.05
N SER A 148 -16.67 -13.01 2.18
CA SER A 148 -16.00 -12.82 3.48
C SER A 148 -15.02 -11.66 3.38
N MET A 149 -14.97 -10.87 4.45
CA MET A 149 -14.02 -9.75 4.63
C MET A 149 -12.61 -10.26 4.98
N LEU A 150 -12.48 -11.48 5.51
CA LEU A 150 -11.24 -12.03 6.05
C LEU A 150 -10.65 -13.18 5.22
N TYR A 151 -11.49 -13.87 4.44
CA TYR A 151 -11.07 -15.07 3.70
C TYR A 151 -11.47 -14.97 2.23
N TYR A 152 -10.47 -15.02 1.35
CA TYR A 152 -10.71 -14.96 -0.10
C TYR A 152 -11.11 -16.33 -0.67
N ASP A 153 -10.71 -17.43 -0.03
CA ASP A 153 -10.79 -18.79 -0.59
C ASP A 153 -12.00 -19.61 -0.11
N GLN A 154 -13.16 -18.96 0.07
CA GLN A 154 -14.40 -19.63 0.48
C GLN A 154 -15.25 -20.06 -0.72
N TRP A 155 -14.81 -21.08 -1.45
CA TRP A 155 -15.58 -21.63 -2.58
C TRP A 155 -16.74 -22.49 -2.11
N SER A 156 -17.91 -22.34 -2.74
CA SER A 156 -18.98 -23.31 -2.63
C SER A 156 -18.68 -24.47 -3.59
N GLU A 157 -17.98 -25.48 -3.08
CA GLU A 157 -17.43 -26.61 -3.86
C GLU A 157 -18.48 -27.37 -4.68
N TYR A 158 -19.73 -27.39 -4.23
CA TYR A 158 -20.84 -28.06 -4.89
C TYR A 158 -21.72 -27.14 -5.76
N SER A 159 -21.38 -25.86 -5.86
CA SER A 159 -22.11 -24.91 -6.72
C SER A 159 -21.69 -25.02 -8.18
N ASP A 160 -22.57 -24.67 -9.11
CA ASP A 160 -22.28 -24.73 -10.54
C ASP A 160 -21.16 -23.78 -10.98
N MET A 161 -20.38 -24.25 -11.96
CA MET A 161 -19.43 -23.43 -12.72
C MET A 161 -20.18 -22.55 -13.71
N GLU A 162 -20.32 -21.27 -13.39
CA GLU A 162 -21.09 -20.32 -14.19
C GLU A 162 -20.26 -19.11 -14.62
N VAL A 163 -20.65 -18.49 -15.73
CA VAL A 163 -20.17 -17.17 -16.12
C VAL A 163 -20.48 -16.17 -15.00
N ARG A 164 -19.47 -15.39 -14.61
CA ARG A 164 -19.56 -14.37 -13.55
C ARG A 164 -19.71 -12.97 -14.14
N LYS A 165 -20.51 -12.11 -13.48
CA LYS A 165 -20.77 -10.73 -13.93
C LYS A 165 -19.55 -9.84 -13.79
N ASN A 166 -18.93 -9.87 -12.62
CA ASN A 166 -17.76 -9.06 -12.30
C ASN A 166 -16.52 -9.90 -12.55
N GLN A 167 -16.10 -9.95 -13.81
CA GLN A 167 -15.04 -10.87 -14.24
C GLN A 167 -13.65 -10.43 -13.80
N GLU A 168 -13.45 -9.16 -13.46
CA GLU A 168 -12.16 -8.58 -13.09
C GLU A 168 -12.00 -8.40 -11.57
N ILE A 169 -12.79 -9.11 -10.77
CA ILE A 169 -12.58 -9.12 -9.32
C ILE A 169 -11.27 -9.85 -9.00
N ARG A 170 -10.44 -9.22 -8.15
CA ARG A 170 -9.15 -9.77 -7.68
C ARG A 170 -9.22 -11.16 -7.05
N ALA A 171 -10.38 -11.57 -6.54
CA ALA A 171 -10.63 -12.91 -6.03
C ALA A 171 -10.43 -14.03 -7.08
N TYR A 172 -10.37 -13.68 -8.37
CA TYR A 172 -10.08 -14.62 -9.46
C TYR A 172 -8.63 -14.53 -9.95
N ASP A 173 -7.81 -13.65 -9.37
CA ASP A 173 -6.37 -13.50 -9.65
C ASP A 173 -5.60 -14.47 -8.75
N ILE A 174 -5.86 -15.76 -8.96
CA ILE A 174 -5.32 -16.85 -8.16
C ILE A 174 -3.85 -17.06 -8.51
N THR A 175 -2.98 -17.06 -7.50
CA THR A 175 -1.59 -17.50 -7.63
C THR A 175 -1.52 -18.98 -7.26
N PRO A 176 -1.39 -19.90 -8.23
CA PRO A 176 -1.36 -21.31 -7.93
C PRO A 176 -0.02 -21.70 -7.31
N ARG A 177 -0.06 -22.63 -6.35
CA ARG A 177 1.14 -23.21 -5.74
C ARG A 177 1.97 -23.99 -6.74
N CYS A 178 1.31 -24.67 -7.68
CA CYS A 178 1.94 -25.30 -8.82
C CYS A 178 1.03 -25.30 -10.07
N THR A 179 1.65 -25.42 -11.24
CA THR A 179 0.96 -25.53 -12.53
C THR A 179 1.39 -26.81 -13.23
N TYR A 180 0.45 -27.54 -13.85
CA TYR A 180 0.77 -28.77 -14.58
C TYR A 180 1.76 -28.48 -15.73
N PRO A 181 2.84 -29.27 -15.88
CA PRO A 181 3.93 -28.94 -16.82
C PRO A 181 3.52 -29.08 -18.29
N ARG A 182 2.60 -29.98 -18.63
CA ARG A 182 2.12 -30.15 -20.01
C ARG A 182 1.10 -29.07 -20.36
N GLN A 183 1.61 -27.93 -20.81
CA GLN A 183 0.80 -26.75 -21.15
C GLN A 183 0.53 -26.64 -22.64
N ARG A 184 -0.60 -26.03 -23.01
CA ARG A 184 -0.95 -25.73 -24.42
C ARG A 184 -1.25 -24.25 -24.58
N PHE A 185 -0.84 -23.71 -25.72
CA PHE A 185 -0.99 -22.28 -26.04
C PHE A 185 -1.58 -22.09 -27.44
N ILE A 186 -2.46 -21.11 -27.59
CA ILE A 186 -2.94 -20.68 -28.91
C ILE A 186 -1.80 -20.05 -29.73
N PRO A 187 -1.86 -20.12 -31.07
CA PRO A 187 -0.80 -19.57 -31.94
C PRO A 187 -0.51 -18.09 -31.69
N GLU A 188 -1.52 -17.30 -31.36
CA GLU A 188 -1.43 -15.85 -31.15
C GLU A 188 -0.57 -15.49 -29.94
N VAL A 189 -0.66 -16.27 -28.85
CA VAL A 189 0.20 -16.10 -27.66
C VAL A 189 1.67 -16.30 -28.03
N LYS A 190 1.97 -17.34 -28.82
CA LYS A 190 3.34 -17.61 -29.31
C LYS A 190 3.82 -16.53 -30.27
N ARG A 191 2.98 -16.14 -31.23
CA ARG A 191 3.24 -15.05 -32.19
C ARG A 191 3.56 -13.73 -31.47
N ASN A 192 2.87 -13.45 -30.38
CA ASN A 192 3.04 -12.24 -29.57
C ASN A 192 4.21 -12.33 -28.57
N GLY A 193 5.09 -13.34 -28.72
CA GLY A 193 6.41 -13.36 -28.08
C GLY A 193 6.56 -14.31 -26.89
N PHE A 194 5.52 -15.05 -26.50
CA PHE A 194 5.62 -16.00 -25.40
C PHE A 194 6.46 -17.23 -25.80
N LYS A 195 7.57 -17.46 -25.07
CA LYS A 195 8.54 -18.55 -25.32
C LYS A 195 8.51 -19.65 -24.25
N GLY A 196 7.50 -19.68 -23.38
CA GLY A 196 7.36 -20.68 -22.31
C GLY A 196 7.72 -20.19 -20.91
N GLU A 197 8.24 -18.96 -20.77
CA GLU A 197 8.56 -18.35 -19.48
C GLU A 197 7.57 -17.23 -19.13
N TYR A 198 7.17 -17.18 -17.86
CA TYR A 198 6.19 -16.23 -17.34
C TYR A 198 6.82 -14.95 -16.75
N HIS A 199 8.12 -14.95 -16.49
CA HIS A 199 8.86 -13.80 -15.93
C HIS A 199 8.23 -13.20 -14.66
N ASN A 200 7.76 -14.06 -13.74
CA ASN A 200 7.05 -13.67 -12.52
C ASN A 200 5.76 -12.86 -12.73
N ILE A 201 5.09 -13.06 -13.87
CA ILE A 201 3.77 -12.52 -14.19
C ILE A 201 2.78 -13.70 -14.17
N LEU A 202 1.57 -13.50 -13.63
CA LEU A 202 0.56 -14.55 -13.65
C LEU A 202 0.18 -14.89 -15.10
N PRO A 203 -0.05 -16.19 -15.44
CA PRO A 203 -0.40 -16.59 -16.80
C PRO A 203 -1.59 -15.80 -17.38
N TYR A 204 -2.60 -15.50 -16.56
CA TYR A 204 -3.78 -14.74 -16.98
C TYR A 204 -3.41 -13.32 -17.41
N ASP A 205 -2.67 -12.58 -16.57
CA ASP A 205 -2.29 -11.20 -16.83
C ASP A 205 -1.36 -11.10 -18.04
N LEU A 206 -0.41 -12.02 -18.16
CA LEU A 206 0.51 -12.08 -19.29
C LEU A 206 -0.24 -12.29 -20.60
N PHE A 207 -1.06 -13.35 -20.69
CA PHE A 207 -1.76 -13.67 -21.93
C PHE A 207 -2.81 -12.62 -22.29
N LYS A 208 -3.59 -12.14 -21.32
CA LYS A 208 -4.54 -11.03 -21.56
C LYS A 208 -3.79 -9.81 -22.05
N GLY A 209 -2.69 -9.43 -21.39
CA GLY A 209 -1.89 -8.26 -21.73
C GLY A 209 -1.36 -8.30 -23.16
N ILE A 210 -0.64 -9.37 -23.53
CA ILE A 210 -0.01 -9.45 -24.86
C ILE A 210 -1.01 -9.65 -26.00
N LEU A 211 -2.21 -10.17 -25.74
CA LEU A 211 -3.26 -10.31 -26.75
C LEU A 211 -4.09 -9.02 -26.92
N SER A 212 -4.22 -8.21 -25.86
CA SER A 212 -5.04 -7.00 -25.87
C SER A 212 -4.27 -5.74 -26.27
N ASP A 213 -2.95 -5.70 -26.02
CA ASP A 213 -2.15 -4.49 -26.19
C ASP A 213 -0.78 -4.79 -26.82
N SER A 214 -0.52 -4.19 -27.98
CA SER A 214 0.74 -4.31 -28.71
C SER A 214 1.95 -3.76 -27.94
N ARG A 215 1.73 -2.87 -26.97
CA ARG A 215 2.80 -2.36 -26.08
C ARG A 215 3.29 -3.44 -25.14
N ALA A 216 2.39 -4.27 -24.59
CA ALA A 216 2.76 -5.41 -23.75
C ALA A 216 3.53 -6.46 -24.56
N GLU A 217 3.09 -6.76 -25.78
CA GLU A 217 3.84 -7.60 -26.73
C GLU A 217 5.26 -7.04 -26.97
N THR A 218 5.38 -5.74 -27.24
CA THR A 218 6.67 -5.09 -27.50
C THR A 218 7.59 -5.20 -26.30
N LEU A 219 7.10 -4.93 -25.08
CA LEU A 219 7.88 -5.05 -23.84
C LEU A 219 8.34 -6.50 -23.61
N LEU A 220 7.48 -7.49 -23.86
CA LEU A 220 7.83 -8.91 -23.76
C LEU A 220 8.94 -9.28 -24.74
N LYS A 221 8.76 -8.93 -26.02
CA LYS A 221 9.72 -9.24 -27.10
C LYS A 221 11.06 -8.53 -26.91
N ALA A 222 11.04 -7.32 -26.36
CA ALA A 222 12.25 -6.53 -26.06
C ALA A 222 12.95 -6.93 -24.76
N GLY A 223 12.46 -7.93 -24.02
CA GLY A 223 13.08 -8.37 -22.76
C GLY A 223 12.88 -7.39 -21.60
N GLN A 224 11.94 -6.45 -21.71
CA GLN A 224 11.65 -5.44 -20.68
C GLN A 224 10.70 -6.01 -19.62
N TYR A 225 11.07 -7.14 -19.01
CA TYR A 225 10.15 -7.93 -18.18
C TYR A 225 9.69 -7.22 -16.91
N GLN A 226 10.58 -6.47 -16.23
CA GLN A 226 10.21 -5.73 -15.02
C GLN A 226 9.25 -4.57 -15.35
N MET A 227 9.49 -3.88 -16.47
CA MET A 227 8.56 -2.86 -16.97
C MET A 227 7.23 -3.47 -17.43
N LEU A 228 7.24 -4.63 -18.10
CA LEU A 228 6.03 -5.35 -18.49
C LEU A 228 5.20 -5.74 -17.26
N ARG A 229 5.84 -6.33 -16.24
CA ARG A 229 5.19 -6.71 -14.99
C ARG A 229 4.59 -5.49 -14.29
N TYR A 230 5.34 -4.39 -14.23
CA TYR A 230 4.86 -3.14 -13.68
C TYR A 230 3.63 -2.62 -14.45
N TYR A 231 3.70 -2.63 -15.78
CA TYR A 231 2.64 -2.19 -16.67
C TYR A 231 1.35 -3.00 -16.51
N LEU A 232 1.44 -4.33 -16.38
CA LEU A 232 0.27 -5.18 -16.25
C LEU A 232 -0.39 -5.09 -14.87
N HIS A 233 0.36 -4.75 -13.81
CA HIS A 233 -0.15 -4.71 -12.44
C HIS A 233 -0.65 -3.33 -11.99
N HIS A 234 -0.16 -2.24 -12.60
CA HIS A 234 -0.47 -0.88 -12.18
C HIS A 234 -1.25 -0.14 -13.25
N SER A 235 -2.32 0.53 -12.82
CA SER A 235 -3.06 1.44 -13.68
C SER A 235 -2.27 2.73 -13.84
N PHE A 236 -1.66 2.92 -15.00
CA PHE A 236 -1.14 4.22 -15.44
C PHE A 236 -1.19 4.32 -16.97
N ASN A 237 -1.19 5.55 -17.48
CA ASN A 237 -1.18 5.78 -18.91
C ASN A 237 0.22 5.56 -19.49
N ILE A 238 0.55 4.31 -19.84
CA ILE A 238 1.84 3.99 -20.47
C ILE A 238 2.08 4.78 -21.77
N GLY A 239 1.01 5.27 -22.43
CA GLY A 239 1.10 6.08 -23.64
C GLY A 239 1.95 7.34 -23.44
N GLU A 240 1.84 7.97 -22.27
CA GLU A 240 2.63 9.16 -21.91
C GLU A 240 4.12 8.87 -21.79
N TYR A 241 4.51 7.64 -21.50
CA TYR A 241 5.90 7.22 -21.29
C TYR A 241 6.45 6.45 -22.49
N TRP A 242 5.60 6.13 -23.48
CA TRP A 242 5.93 5.20 -24.55
C TRP A 242 7.10 5.68 -25.41
N ALA A 243 7.22 6.98 -25.66
CA ALA A 243 8.37 7.56 -26.35
C ALA A 243 9.69 7.28 -25.60
N SER A 244 9.71 7.54 -24.29
CA SER A 244 10.86 7.28 -23.41
C SER A 244 11.18 5.78 -23.30
N ILE A 245 10.17 4.91 -23.22
CA ILE A 245 10.35 3.44 -23.23
C ILE A 245 10.98 2.99 -24.56
N LYS A 246 10.48 3.48 -25.70
CA LYS A 246 11.08 3.18 -27.01
C LYS A 246 12.53 3.66 -27.12
N ILE A 247 12.91 4.74 -26.44
CA ILE A 247 14.31 5.18 -26.36
C ILE A 247 15.13 4.17 -25.57
N CYS A 248 14.65 3.74 -24.41
CA CYS A 248 15.31 2.71 -23.59
C CYS A 248 15.58 1.44 -24.41
N ILE A 249 14.55 0.93 -25.09
CA ILE A 249 14.66 -0.27 -25.94
C ILE A 249 15.69 -0.08 -27.05
N ARG A 250 15.67 1.05 -27.77
CA ARG A 250 16.63 1.33 -28.87
C ARG A 250 18.08 1.47 -28.40
N ASN A 251 18.30 1.86 -27.14
CA ASN A 251 19.64 2.00 -26.56
C ASN A 251 20.07 0.76 -25.78
N GLY A 252 19.33 -0.36 -25.86
CA GLY A 252 19.64 -1.58 -25.12
C GLY A 252 19.54 -1.43 -23.60
N TYR A 253 18.84 -0.40 -23.11
CA TYR A 253 18.70 -0.13 -21.69
C TYR A 253 17.55 -0.96 -21.09
N THR A 254 17.86 -1.88 -20.19
CA THR A 254 16.88 -2.67 -19.45
C THR A 254 16.37 -1.89 -18.23
N ILE A 255 15.07 -1.63 -18.19
CA ILE A 255 14.46 -0.96 -17.05
C ILE A 255 14.29 -1.99 -15.92
N THR A 256 15.11 -1.89 -14.88
CA THR A 256 15.16 -2.84 -13.76
C THR A 256 14.02 -2.69 -12.77
N ASP A 257 13.48 -1.47 -12.62
CA ASP A 257 12.32 -1.17 -11.77
C ASP A 257 11.39 -0.20 -12.49
N GLY A 258 10.19 -0.66 -12.85
CA GLY A 258 9.23 0.14 -13.60
C GLY A 258 8.66 1.31 -12.80
N SER A 259 8.52 1.17 -11.47
CA SER A 259 7.99 2.22 -10.60
C SER A 259 9.01 3.34 -10.42
N VAL A 260 10.23 2.98 -10.04
CA VAL A 260 11.32 3.96 -9.85
C VAL A 260 11.62 4.67 -11.17
N TRP A 261 11.60 3.95 -12.30
CA TRP A 261 11.80 4.57 -13.60
C TRP A 261 10.70 5.55 -13.96
N ARG A 262 9.42 5.19 -13.80
CA ARG A 262 8.31 6.11 -14.05
C ARG A 262 8.44 7.38 -13.21
N ASP A 263 8.66 7.23 -11.90
CA ASP A 263 8.80 8.36 -10.98
C ASP A 263 10.02 9.23 -11.34
N THR A 264 11.10 8.63 -11.84
CA THR A 264 12.27 9.35 -12.38
C THR A 264 11.90 10.18 -13.60
N ILE A 265 11.13 9.64 -14.55
CA ILE A 265 10.64 10.39 -15.72
C ILE A 265 9.79 11.59 -15.29
N ASP A 266 8.93 11.43 -14.29
CA ASP A 266 8.11 12.52 -13.78
C ASP A 266 8.94 13.61 -13.08
N LEU A 267 9.97 13.23 -12.33
CA LEU A 267 10.92 14.17 -11.75
C LEU A 267 11.69 14.93 -12.84
N LEU A 268 12.12 14.24 -13.90
CA LEU A 268 12.78 14.87 -15.04
C LEU A 268 11.87 15.91 -15.72
N ARG A 269 10.59 15.59 -15.96
CA ARG A 269 9.59 16.53 -16.48
C ARG A 269 9.40 17.73 -15.55
N HIS A 270 9.28 17.48 -14.24
CA HIS A 270 9.17 18.53 -13.23
C HIS A 270 10.34 19.52 -13.28
N PHE A 271 11.56 19.03 -13.53
CA PHE A 271 12.76 19.87 -13.69
C PHE A 271 13.01 20.36 -15.13
N GLY A 272 12.05 20.22 -16.04
CA GLY A 272 12.16 20.68 -17.43
C GLY A 272 13.23 19.95 -18.24
N LYS A 273 13.54 18.69 -17.90
CA LYS A 273 14.48 17.85 -18.64
C LYS A 273 13.80 17.15 -19.81
N ASP A 274 14.54 16.98 -20.90
CA ASP A 274 14.04 16.33 -22.11
C ASP A 274 13.94 14.80 -21.93
N THR A 275 12.73 14.30 -21.72
CA THR A 275 12.46 12.86 -21.60
C THR A 275 12.50 12.12 -22.94
N ASN A 276 12.85 12.80 -24.04
CA ASN A 276 13.14 12.18 -25.33
C ASN A 276 14.64 11.97 -25.58
N SER A 277 15.49 12.31 -24.61
CA SER A 277 16.94 12.11 -24.71
C SER A 277 17.38 10.84 -23.95
N PRO A 278 18.18 9.95 -24.57
CA PRO A 278 18.72 8.77 -23.89
C PRO A 278 19.57 9.13 -22.67
N LYS A 279 20.22 10.30 -22.69
CA LYS A 279 21.01 10.84 -21.57
C LYS A 279 20.23 10.87 -20.26
N TYR A 280 18.94 11.17 -20.31
CA TYR A 280 18.11 11.29 -19.10
C TYR A 280 17.32 10.02 -18.81
N VAL A 281 16.82 9.33 -19.84
CA VAL A 281 15.91 8.19 -19.64
C VAL A 281 16.61 6.84 -19.48
N CYS A 282 17.91 6.77 -19.80
CA CYS A 282 18.77 5.58 -19.65
C CYS A 282 19.93 5.86 -18.66
N PRO A 283 19.67 6.14 -17.37
CA PRO A 283 20.73 6.36 -16.40
C PRO A 283 21.53 5.07 -16.16
N GLN A 284 22.84 5.19 -15.90
CA GLN A 284 23.66 4.02 -15.57
C GLN A 284 23.21 3.36 -14.25
N ASP A 285 22.86 4.18 -13.26
CA ASP A 285 22.24 3.76 -12.01
C ASP A 285 20.91 4.49 -11.84
N LEU A 286 19.82 3.75 -12.08
CA LEU A 286 18.46 4.27 -11.97
C LEU A 286 18.13 4.77 -10.57
N LYS A 287 18.57 4.04 -9.53
CA LYS A 287 18.22 4.34 -8.15
C LYS A 287 18.96 5.58 -7.66
N ALA A 288 20.25 5.66 -7.96
CA ALA A 288 21.06 6.84 -7.61
C ALA A 288 20.54 8.12 -8.29
N GLU A 289 20.18 8.06 -9.58
CA GLU A 289 19.64 9.23 -10.29
C GLU A 289 18.25 9.63 -9.74
N HIS A 290 17.38 8.65 -9.49
CA HIS A 290 16.10 8.90 -8.82
C HIS A 290 16.28 9.63 -7.50
N ASP A 291 17.13 9.10 -6.60
CA ASP A 291 17.31 9.63 -5.26
C ASP A 291 17.94 11.03 -5.28
N ARG A 292 18.86 11.29 -6.22
CA ARG A 292 19.40 12.63 -6.50
C ARG A 292 18.30 13.63 -6.88
N LEU A 293 17.39 13.25 -7.79
CA LEU A 293 16.29 14.10 -8.24
C LEU A 293 15.27 14.34 -7.12
N VAL A 294 14.96 13.32 -6.31
CA VAL A 294 14.10 13.47 -5.12
C VAL A 294 14.72 14.44 -4.13
N ALA A 295 16.01 14.29 -3.80
CA ALA A 295 16.72 15.18 -2.89
C ALA A 295 16.74 16.63 -3.40
N ARG A 296 16.86 16.83 -4.72
CA ARG A 296 16.74 18.16 -5.34
C ARG A 296 15.34 18.75 -5.16
N ARG A 297 14.28 17.97 -5.40
CA ARG A 297 12.89 18.42 -5.26
C ARG A 297 12.57 18.79 -3.81
N ASN A 298 13.04 17.98 -2.86
CA ASN A 298 12.83 18.22 -1.44
C ASN A 298 13.50 19.53 -1.00
N ARG A 299 14.74 19.80 -1.43
CA ARG A 299 15.40 21.09 -1.18
C ARG A 299 14.66 22.28 -1.76
N GLN A 300 14.07 22.14 -2.96
CA GLN A 300 13.25 23.21 -3.55
C GLN A 300 11.99 23.46 -2.70
N ARG A 301 11.27 22.40 -2.32
CA ARG A 301 10.06 22.50 -1.49
C ARG A 301 10.34 23.08 -0.11
N GLU A 302 11.48 22.74 0.47
CA GLU A 302 11.92 23.30 1.75
C GLU A 302 12.14 24.81 1.63
N ARG A 303 12.87 25.27 0.62
CA ARG A 303 13.06 26.71 0.35
C ARG A 303 11.73 27.44 0.12
N GLU A 304 10.85 26.87 -0.69
CA GLU A 304 9.51 27.44 -0.93
C GLU A 304 8.69 27.51 0.36
N ARG A 305 8.77 26.49 1.22
CA ARG A 305 8.09 26.48 2.52
C ARG A 305 8.65 27.55 3.45
N THR A 306 9.97 27.66 3.55
CA THR A 306 10.63 28.69 4.37
C THR A 306 10.27 30.09 3.88
N GLU A 307 10.29 30.33 2.56
CA GLU A 307 9.92 31.61 1.99
C GLU A 307 8.44 31.94 2.24
N ARG A 308 7.52 30.97 2.06
CA ARG A 308 6.10 31.15 2.39
C ARG A 308 5.89 31.44 3.88
N GLN A 309 6.63 30.76 4.76
CA GLN A 309 6.58 31.02 6.20
C GLN A 309 7.06 32.42 6.54
N ARG A 310 8.15 32.88 5.89
CA ARG A 310 8.65 34.25 6.06
C ARG A 310 7.66 35.30 5.58
N GLN A 311 7.08 35.11 4.39
CA GLN A 311 6.07 36.01 3.84
C GLN A 311 4.83 36.05 4.74
N LYS A 312 4.39 34.88 5.22
CA LYS A 312 3.28 34.79 6.16
C LYS A 312 3.59 35.50 7.48
N ALA A 313 4.77 35.34 8.06
CA ALA A 313 5.15 36.04 9.29
C ALA A 313 5.12 37.57 9.11
N VAL A 314 5.62 38.08 7.97
CA VAL A 314 5.55 39.52 7.66
C VAL A 314 4.10 40.00 7.49
N GLU A 315 3.25 39.20 6.85
CA GLU A 315 1.84 39.54 6.68
C GLU A 315 1.08 39.50 8.01
N ASP A 316 1.30 38.46 8.82
CA ASP A 316 0.71 38.31 10.15
C ASP A 316 1.11 39.50 11.04
N GLU A 317 2.38 39.95 11.01
CA GLU A 317 2.84 41.15 11.74
C GLU A 317 2.14 42.43 11.24
N LYS A 318 2.00 42.62 9.93
CA LYS A 318 1.29 43.78 9.37
C LYS A 318 -0.19 43.79 9.77
N GLN A 319 -0.85 42.63 9.71
CA GLN A 319 -2.25 42.48 10.10
C GLN A 319 -2.42 42.73 11.60
N TYR A 320 -1.50 42.21 12.41
CA TYR A 320 -1.49 42.44 13.85
C TYR A 320 -1.31 43.92 14.20
N LEU A 321 -0.32 44.60 13.60
CA LEU A 321 -0.11 46.03 13.74
C LEU A 321 -1.35 46.84 13.30
N LYS A 322 -1.98 46.47 12.18
CA LYS A 322 -3.20 47.14 11.72
C LYS A 322 -4.37 46.96 12.70
N ALA A 323 -4.55 45.77 13.26
CA ALA A 323 -5.68 45.45 14.12
C ALA A 323 -5.48 45.91 15.58
N LYS A 324 -4.25 45.87 16.08
CA LYS A 324 -3.92 46.07 17.50
C LYS A 324 -2.99 47.24 17.78
N GLY A 325 -2.41 47.85 16.75
CA GLY A 325 -1.43 48.94 16.87
C GLY A 325 -1.92 50.15 17.66
N ILE A 326 -3.23 50.40 17.66
CA ILE A 326 -3.87 51.47 18.46
C ILE A 326 -3.68 51.31 19.97
N PHE A 327 -3.46 50.06 20.42
CA PHE A 327 -3.25 49.69 21.82
C PHE A 327 -1.76 49.60 22.19
N PHE A 328 -0.83 49.72 21.23
CA PHE A 328 0.59 49.63 21.50
C PHE A 328 1.05 50.81 22.38
N GLY A 329 2.02 50.54 23.25
CA GLY A 329 2.48 51.46 24.30
C GLY A 329 1.58 51.53 25.54
N LEU A 330 0.48 50.75 25.61
CA LEU A 330 -0.29 50.64 26.85
C LEU A 330 0.47 49.79 27.88
N VAL A 331 0.77 50.42 29.00
CA VAL A 331 1.44 49.81 30.16
C VAL A 331 0.68 50.21 31.42
N PHE A 332 0.35 49.23 32.26
CA PHE A 332 -0.26 49.42 33.57
C PHE A 332 0.72 48.97 34.63
N SER A 333 0.91 49.76 35.69
CA SER A 333 1.78 49.37 36.79
C SER A 333 1.26 49.85 38.14
N ASP A 334 1.53 49.06 39.17
CA ASP A 334 1.16 49.34 40.56
C ASP A 334 2.36 49.27 41.51
N SER A 335 3.53 49.74 41.04
CA SER A 335 4.85 49.74 41.68
C SER A 335 5.55 48.39 41.81
N LEU A 336 4.82 47.27 41.77
CA LEU A 336 5.39 45.91 41.79
C LEU A 336 5.18 45.18 40.47
N ILE A 337 3.98 45.23 39.90
CA ILE A 337 3.62 44.52 38.67
C ILE A 337 3.61 45.50 37.50
N CYS A 338 4.09 45.04 36.35
CA CYS A 338 4.01 45.75 35.07
C CYS A 338 3.25 44.89 34.06
N VAL A 339 2.07 45.34 33.63
CA VAL A 339 1.26 44.71 32.60
C VAL A 339 1.38 45.51 31.31
N LYS A 340 1.96 44.90 30.27
CA LYS A 340 2.20 45.54 28.96
C LYS A 340 1.42 44.79 27.88
N VAL A 341 0.83 45.51 26.93
CA VAL A 341 0.27 44.90 25.70
C VAL A 341 1.37 44.21 24.89
N ILE A 342 1.10 43.03 24.35
CA ILE A 342 2.04 42.38 23.42
C ILE A 342 2.02 43.14 22.09
N GLU A 343 3.18 43.57 21.59
CA GLU A 343 3.26 44.55 20.49
C GLU A 343 3.67 43.93 19.15
N SER A 344 3.97 42.63 19.12
CA SER A 344 4.28 41.89 17.88
C SER A 344 3.79 40.44 17.94
N VAL A 345 3.65 39.82 16.77
CA VAL A 345 3.35 38.38 16.65
C VAL A 345 4.54 37.57 17.17
N GLU A 346 5.79 38.02 16.95
CA GLU A 346 6.99 37.39 17.50
C GLU A 346 6.98 37.37 19.04
N GLU A 347 6.67 38.50 19.70
CA GLU A 347 6.52 38.56 21.16
C GLU A 347 5.39 37.63 21.65
N MET A 348 4.30 37.52 20.90
CA MET A 348 3.18 36.63 21.26
C MET A 348 3.54 35.16 21.18
N ILE A 349 4.30 34.76 20.16
CA ILE A 349 4.82 33.39 20.01
C ILE A 349 5.78 33.09 21.16
N GLU A 350 6.66 34.03 21.49
CA GLU A 350 7.60 33.90 22.60
C GLU A 350 6.88 33.81 23.96
N GLU A 351 5.82 34.60 24.15
CA GLU A 351 4.96 34.51 25.34
C GLU A 351 4.38 33.11 25.51
N GLY A 352 3.77 32.54 24.46
CA GLY A 352 3.21 31.18 24.52
C GLY A 352 4.27 30.10 24.75
N ARG A 353 5.46 30.28 24.18
CA ARG A 353 6.60 29.37 24.39
C ARG A 353 7.09 29.40 25.83
N MET A 354 7.26 30.59 26.41
CA MET A 354 7.81 30.78 27.75
C MET A 354 6.80 30.45 28.85
N MET A 355 5.51 30.71 28.60
CA MET A 355 4.43 30.45 29.57
C MET A 355 3.80 29.06 29.41
N HIS A 356 4.24 28.27 28.43
CA HIS A 356 3.73 26.92 28.12
C HIS A 356 2.20 26.86 27.91
N HIS A 357 1.63 27.88 27.27
CA HIS A 357 0.21 27.93 26.94
C HIS A 357 -0.04 28.46 25.52
N CYS A 358 -1.26 28.30 25.04
CA CYS A 358 -1.60 28.39 23.61
C CYS A 358 -1.65 29.82 23.03
N VAL A 359 -1.21 30.85 23.77
CA VAL A 359 -1.37 32.24 23.32
C VAL A 359 -0.58 32.58 22.05
N GLY A 360 0.46 31.81 21.70
CA GLY A 360 1.29 32.04 20.51
C GLY A 360 0.53 32.06 19.18
N GLY A 361 -0.70 31.52 19.14
CA GLY A 361 -1.58 31.57 17.97
C GLY A 361 -2.65 32.67 17.99
N TYR A 362 -2.69 33.53 19.00
CA TYR A 362 -3.85 34.42 19.24
C TYR A 362 -3.78 35.75 18.48
N HIS A 363 -2.74 35.99 17.69
CA HIS A 363 -2.54 37.25 16.95
C HIS A 363 -3.68 37.57 15.98
N ASN A 364 -4.36 36.53 15.45
CA ASN A 364 -5.50 36.69 14.54
C ASN A 364 -6.86 36.80 15.23
N ARG A 365 -6.94 36.86 16.57
CA ARG A 365 -8.22 37.03 17.28
C ARG A 365 -8.69 38.48 17.21
N GLU A 366 -9.73 38.72 16.42
CA GLU A 366 -10.30 40.06 16.20
C GLU A 366 -10.70 40.77 17.50
N ASN A 367 -11.37 40.06 18.41
CA ASN A 367 -11.98 40.64 19.60
C ASN A 367 -11.20 40.42 20.90
N SER A 368 -9.93 40.06 20.81
CA SER A 368 -9.07 39.79 21.97
C SER A 368 -7.85 40.71 21.96
N LEU A 369 -7.44 41.19 23.13
CA LEU A 369 -6.17 41.90 23.34
C LEU A 369 -5.36 41.12 24.37
N ILE A 370 -4.11 40.81 24.03
CA ILE A 370 -3.23 40.03 24.88
C ILE A 370 -2.24 40.96 25.56
N LEU A 371 -2.10 40.81 26.88
CA LEU A 371 -1.14 41.52 27.70
C LEU A 371 -0.25 40.53 28.44
N SER A 372 1.01 40.91 28.66
CA SER A 372 1.97 40.17 29.48
C SER A 372 2.17 40.90 30.80
N ALA A 373 1.96 40.20 31.92
CA ALA A 373 2.24 40.68 33.26
C ALA A 373 3.64 40.24 33.68
N THR A 374 4.43 41.17 34.18
CA THR A 374 5.84 40.96 34.57
C THR A 374 6.16 41.58 35.93
N ILE A 375 7.11 40.96 36.65
CA ILE A 375 7.78 41.51 37.84
C ILE A 375 9.28 41.47 37.57
N ASP A 376 9.97 42.59 37.73
CA ASP A 376 11.41 42.73 37.43
C ASP A 376 11.82 42.19 36.04
N GLY A 377 10.94 42.35 35.05
CA GLY A 377 11.14 41.86 33.69
C GLY A 377 10.91 40.35 33.49
N ARG A 378 10.54 39.60 34.53
CA ARG A 378 10.14 38.19 34.44
C ARG A 378 8.64 38.06 34.25
N ARG A 379 8.23 37.25 33.27
CA ARG A 379 6.81 36.95 32.97
C ARG A 379 6.19 36.14 34.10
N ILE A 380 5.03 36.56 34.57
CA ILE A 380 4.30 35.89 35.65
C ILE A 380 2.94 35.36 35.16
N GLU A 381 2.17 36.14 34.42
CA GLU A 381 0.90 35.72 33.81
C GLU A 381 0.65 36.41 32.47
N THR A 382 -0.12 35.77 31.61
CA THR A 382 -0.64 36.33 30.37
C THR A 382 -2.13 36.61 30.53
N VAL A 383 -2.57 37.80 30.12
CA VAL A 383 -3.94 38.28 30.26
C VAL A 383 -4.58 38.43 28.88
N GLU A 384 -5.74 37.83 28.66
CA GLU A 384 -6.60 38.05 27.51
C GLU A 384 -7.78 38.94 27.91
N VAL A 385 -7.87 40.12 27.29
CA VAL A 385 -8.96 41.08 27.47
C VAL A 385 -9.88 41.04 26.24
N SER A 386 -11.18 41.00 26.46
CA SER A 386 -12.18 41.11 25.41
C SER A 386 -12.31 42.55 24.95
N LEU A 387 -12.12 42.82 23.65
CA LEU A 387 -12.34 44.15 23.07
C LEU A 387 -13.82 44.51 22.91
N LYS A 388 -14.74 43.55 23.16
CA LYS A 388 -16.19 43.79 23.15
C LYS A 388 -16.72 44.26 24.49
N THR A 389 -16.29 43.59 25.56
CA THR A 389 -16.77 43.84 26.93
C THR A 389 -15.79 44.69 27.75
N PHE A 390 -14.52 44.77 27.32
CA PHE A 390 -13.40 45.38 28.05
C PHE A 390 -13.10 44.71 29.40
N GLU A 391 -13.45 43.43 29.51
CA GLU A 391 -13.22 42.59 30.70
C GLU A 391 -12.14 41.55 30.42
N VAL A 392 -11.45 41.14 31.48
CA VAL A 392 -10.51 40.02 31.45
C VAL A 392 -11.28 38.71 31.21
N VAL A 393 -11.00 38.04 30.09
CA VAL A 393 -11.61 36.75 29.73
C VAL A 393 -10.78 35.61 30.29
N GLN A 394 -9.45 35.74 30.22
CA GLN A 394 -8.51 34.75 30.74
C GLN A 394 -7.30 35.47 31.35
N CYS A 395 -6.82 34.95 32.46
CA CYS A 395 -5.56 35.36 33.08
C CYS A 395 -4.88 34.07 33.55
N ARG A 396 -3.68 33.76 33.07
CA ARG A 396 -3.03 32.46 33.31
C ARG A 396 -1.51 32.61 33.38
N GLY A 397 -0.92 32.01 34.41
CA GLY A 397 0.52 31.84 34.57
C GLY A 397 1.07 30.63 33.83
N LEU A 398 2.27 30.23 34.22
CA LEU A 398 2.99 29.10 33.65
C LEU A 398 2.12 27.83 33.67
N CYS A 399 2.05 27.09 32.56
CA CYS A 399 1.27 25.86 32.45
C CYS A 399 -0.24 26.01 32.79
N ASN A 400 -0.81 27.21 32.64
CA ASN A 400 -2.21 27.56 32.98
C ASN A 400 -2.53 27.60 34.48
N GLU A 401 -1.52 27.71 35.34
CA GLU A 401 -1.70 27.87 36.78
C GLU A 401 -1.83 29.34 37.17
N ASN A 402 -2.52 29.62 38.28
CA ASN A 402 -2.65 30.98 38.81
C ASN A 402 -1.47 31.27 39.74
N THR A 403 -0.92 32.49 39.66
CA THR A 403 0.13 32.96 40.59
C THR A 403 -0.50 33.60 41.83
N GLU A 404 0.32 33.83 42.87
CA GLU A 404 -0.11 34.57 44.07
C GLU A 404 -0.55 36.02 43.76
N TYR A 405 -0.21 36.54 42.58
CA TYR A 405 -0.56 37.89 42.12
C TYR A 405 -1.79 37.92 41.21
N HIS A 406 -2.44 36.78 40.96
CA HIS A 406 -3.52 36.63 39.98
C HIS A 406 -4.64 37.68 40.11
N GLU A 407 -5.25 37.78 41.30
CA GLU A 407 -6.32 38.76 41.57
C GLU A 407 -5.82 40.20 41.41
N ARG A 408 -4.59 40.47 41.84
CA ARG A 408 -3.96 41.78 41.73
C ARG A 408 -3.72 42.19 40.28
N ILE A 409 -3.37 41.25 39.40
CA ILE A 409 -3.21 41.48 37.95
C ILE A 409 -4.57 41.78 37.31
N ILE A 410 -5.60 40.99 37.64
CA ILE A 410 -6.96 41.19 37.14
C ILE A 410 -7.50 42.57 37.55
N ASP A 411 -7.35 42.93 38.83
CA ASP A 411 -7.77 44.23 39.35
C ASP A 411 -7.03 45.38 38.68
N LEU A 412 -5.71 45.23 38.46
CA LEU A 412 -4.89 46.23 37.79
C LEU A 412 -5.35 46.46 36.33
N VAL A 413 -5.67 45.40 35.60
CA VAL A 413 -6.17 45.50 34.22
C VAL A 413 -7.59 46.09 34.19
N ASN A 414 -8.49 45.62 35.05
CA ASN A 414 -9.87 46.12 35.13
C ASN A 414 -9.93 47.61 35.52
N LYS A 415 -9.10 48.04 36.50
CA LYS A 415 -9.01 49.44 36.91
C LYS A 415 -8.58 50.36 35.76
N ASN A 416 -7.77 49.85 34.84
CA ASN A 416 -7.26 50.58 33.68
C ASN A 416 -8.01 50.28 32.37
N ALA A 417 -9.10 49.48 32.40
CA ALA A 417 -9.85 49.09 31.21
C ALA A 417 -10.42 50.28 30.43
N ASN A 418 -10.71 51.41 31.11
CA ASN A 418 -11.14 52.64 30.47
C ASN A 418 -10.10 53.21 29.49
N LEU A 419 -8.79 53.04 29.75
CA LEU A 419 -7.73 53.49 28.84
C LEU A 419 -7.72 52.69 27.53
N ILE A 420 -8.03 51.39 27.59
CA ILE A 420 -8.21 50.54 26.40
C ILE A 420 -9.43 51.02 25.61
N ARG A 421 -10.52 51.35 26.30
CA ARG A 421 -11.75 51.86 25.69
C ARG A 421 -11.54 53.22 25.02
N GLU A 422 -10.78 54.12 25.63
CA GLU A 422 -10.45 55.43 25.07
C GLU A 422 -9.62 55.31 23.80
N ARG A 423 -8.61 54.42 23.78
CA ARG A 423 -7.81 54.14 22.56
C ARG A 423 -8.66 53.59 21.42
N LEU A 424 -9.64 52.74 21.70
CA LEU A 424 -10.55 52.23 20.68
C LEU A 424 -11.51 53.29 20.14
N LYS A 425 -11.94 54.25 20.97
CA LYS A 425 -12.81 55.37 20.52
C LYS A 425 -12.07 56.44 19.73
N ALA A 426 -10.76 56.58 19.93
CA ALA A 426 -9.91 57.55 19.27
C ALA A 426 -9.34 57.07 17.91
N ALA A 427 -9.50 55.79 17.62
CA ALA A 427 -9.17 55.14 16.34
C ALA A 427 -10.39 55.14 15.41
#